data_AF-A0A619AIJ1-F1
#
_entry.id   AF-A0A619AIJ1-F1
#
_cell.length_a   1.000
_cell.length_b   1.000
_cell.length_c   1.000
_cell.angle_alpha   90.00
_cell.angle_beta   90.00
_cell.angle_gamma   90.00
#
_symmetry.space_group_name_H-M   'P 1'
#
loop_
_entity.id
_entity.type
_entity.pdbx_description
1 polymer ?
#
loop_
_entity_poly.entity_id
_entity_poly.type
_entity_poly.pdbx_seq_one_letter_code
_entity_poly.pdbx_strand_id
1 'polypeptide(L)' 'MEQIHDTRSRAPKASSPRKMVLLRLDEEEFAVLDGMAKEESRSRSNMARLLYLRGMKEIKDSKGES' A
#
# COMPACT_ATOMS: atom_id res chain seq x y z
N MET A 1 -35.77 -0.14 29.88
CA MET A 1 -34.35 -0.50 29.62
C MET A 1 -33.94 0.20 28.34
N GLU A 2 -33.23 1.32 28.44
CA GLU A 2 -32.76 2.07 27.28
C GLU A 2 -31.53 1.39 26.69
N GLN A 3 -31.61 1.03 25.40
CA GLN A 3 -30.50 0.47 24.65
C GLN A 3 -29.57 1.62 24.25
N ILE A 4 -28.42 1.71 24.91
CA ILE A 4 -27.35 2.64 24.56
C ILE A 4 -26.74 2.15 23.25
N HIS A 5 -27.15 2.75 22.13
CA HIS A 5 -26.45 2.55 20.87
C HIS A 5 -25.06 3.17 21.01
N ASP A 6 -24.03 2.32 21.10
CA ASP A 6 -22.63 2.69 20.91
C ASP A 6 -22.48 3.22 19.47
N THR A 7 -22.75 4.50 19.29
CA THR A 7 -22.39 5.26 18.11
C THR A 7 -20.87 5.37 18.11
N ARG A 8 -20.19 4.29 17.71
CA ARG A 8 -18.76 4.32 17.39
C ARG A 8 -18.55 5.45 16.41
N SER A 9 -18.06 6.58 16.93
CA SER A 9 -17.75 7.77 16.16
C SER A 9 -16.71 7.35 15.13
N ARG A 10 -17.15 7.13 13.89
CA ARG A 10 -16.25 6.77 12.80
C ARG A 10 -15.28 7.93 12.66
N ALA A 11 -13.98 7.65 12.79
CA ALA A 11 -12.95 8.64 12.53
C ALA A 11 -13.22 9.32 11.19
N PRO A 12 -13.04 10.66 11.09
CA PRO A 12 -13.32 11.39 9.88
C PRO A 12 -12.54 10.77 8.73
N LYS A 13 -13.21 10.55 7.60
CA LYS A 13 -12.56 10.05 6.38
C LYS A 13 -11.41 10.99 6.03
N ALA A 14 -10.26 10.43 5.66
CA ALA A 14 -9.12 11.23 5.23
C ALA A 14 -9.54 12.22 4.13
N SER A 15 -9.08 13.47 4.22
CA SER A 15 -9.38 14.53 3.25
C SER A 15 -8.96 14.16 1.81
N SER A 16 -7.89 13.36 1.67
CA SER A 16 -7.46 12.76 0.41
C SER A 16 -7.21 11.26 0.59
N PRO A 17 -8.23 10.41 0.40
CA PRO A 17 -8.05 8.97 0.51
C PRO A 17 -7.19 8.48 -0.65
N ARG A 18 -6.24 7.58 -0.36
CA ARG A 18 -5.44 6.94 -1.41
C ARG A 18 -6.36 6.09 -2.28
N LYS A 19 -6.22 6.23 -3.61
CA LYS A 19 -6.93 5.38 -4.57
C LYS A 19 -6.32 3.97 -4.55
N MET A 20 -7.17 2.96 -4.61
CA MET A 20 -6.73 1.57 -4.76
C MET A 20 -6.42 1.30 -6.23
N VAL A 21 -5.36 0.54 -6.47
CA VAL A 21 -4.97 0.04 -7.79
C VAL A 21 -4.93 -1.48 -7.69
N LEU A 22 -5.58 -2.16 -8.64
CA LEU A 22 -5.45 -3.60 -8.79
C LEU A 22 -4.17 -3.90 -9.55
N LEU A 23 -3.31 -4.73 -8.96
CA LEU A 23 -2.07 -5.19 -9.58
C LEU A 23 -2.28 -6.63 -10.04
N ARG A 24 -1.99 -6.90 -11.32
CA ARG A 24 -1.99 -8.26 -11.86
C ARG A 24 -0.59 -8.82 -11.67
N LEU A 25 -0.47 -9.82 -10.81
CA LEU A 25 0.75 -10.59 -10.57
C LEU A 25 0.45 -12.04 -10.90
N ASP A 26 1.44 -12.76 -11.41
CA ASP A 26 1.39 -14.22 -11.41
C ASP A 26 1.64 -14.79 -9.99
N GLU A 27 1.59 -16.12 -9.86
CA GLU A 27 1.72 -16.78 -8.56
C GLU A 27 3.13 -16.59 -7.96
N GLU A 28 4.16 -16.59 -8.80
CA GLU A 28 5.55 -16.46 -8.37
C GLU A 28 5.84 -15.04 -7.89
N GLU A 29 5.46 -14.04 -8.69
CA GLU A 29 5.55 -12.62 -8.36
C GLU A 29 4.81 -12.29 -7.06
N PHE A 30 3.62 -12.87 -6.87
CA PHE A 30 2.83 -12.68 -5.66
C PHE A 30 3.51 -13.30 -4.43
N ALA A 31 4.05 -14.51 -4.54
CA ALA A 31 4.76 -15.19 -3.46
C ALA A 31 6.02 -14.42 -3.05
N VAL A 32 6.76 -13.89 -4.04
CA VAL A 32 7.93 -13.04 -3.80
C VAL A 32 7.54 -11.76 -3.06
N LEU A 33 6.49 -11.07 -3.50
CA LEU A 33 6.00 -9.85 -2.84
C LEU A 33 5.56 -10.13 -1.39
N ASP A 34 4.87 -11.25 -1.15
CA ASP A 34 4.43 -11.65 0.19
C ASP A 34 5.62 -12.00 1.10
N GLY A 35 6.65 -12.67 0.55
CA GLY A 35 7.92 -12.94 1.23
C GLY A 35 8.61 -11.66 1.70
N MET A 36 8.82 -10.70 0.79
CA MET A 36 9.42 -9.40 1.13
C MET A 36 8.60 -8.65 2.18
N ALA A 37 7.26 -8.65 2.04
CA ALA A 37 6.38 -7.97 2.98
C ALA A 37 6.49 -8.57 4.39
N LYS A 38 6.58 -9.90 4.51
CA LYS A 38 6.79 -10.60 5.78
C LYS A 38 8.16 -10.28 6.39
N GLU A 39 9.22 -10.33 5.59
CA GLU A 39 10.60 -10.04 6.04
C GLU A 39 10.70 -8.63 6.65
N GLU A 40 10.10 -7.63 6.00
CA GLU A 40 10.12 -6.25 6.49
C GLU A 40 9.02 -5.92 7.51
N SER A 41 8.19 -6.89 7.92
CA SER A 41 7.03 -6.66 8.80
C SER A 41 6.07 -5.57 8.29
N ARG A 42 5.81 -5.55 6.98
CA ARG A 42 4.92 -4.58 6.30
C ARG A 42 3.74 -5.28 5.65
N SER A 43 2.68 -4.52 5.36
CA SER A 43 1.60 -5.04 4.50
C SER A 43 2.08 -5.15 3.04
N ARG A 44 1.58 -6.16 2.32
CA ARG A 44 1.85 -6.36 0.88
C ARG A 44 1.59 -5.10 0.05
N SER A 45 0.47 -4.42 0.28
CA SER A 45 0.13 -3.17 -0.43
C SER A 45 1.15 -2.07 -0.16
N ASN A 46 1.68 -1.98 1.06
CA ASN A 46 2.72 -1.01 1.37
C ASN A 46 4.06 -1.40 0.74
N MET A 47 4.39 -2.68 0.71
CA MET A 47 5.59 -3.20 0.03
C MET A 47 5.55 -2.90 -1.47
N ALA A 48 4.44 -3.22 -2.15
CA ALA A 48 4.25 -2.91 -3.57
C ALA A 48 4.40 -1.41 -3.85
N ARG A 49 3.88 -0.56 -2.95
CA ARG A 49 4.06 0.90 -3.06
C ARG A 49 5.52 1.33 -2.92
N LEU A 50 6.28 0.73 -2.02
CA LEU A 50 7.71 1.04 -1.84
C LEU A 50 8.50 0.67 -3.09
N LEU A 51 8.27 -0.52 -3.64
CA LEU A 51 8.89 -0.97 -4.88
C LEU A 51 8.57 -0.03 -6.04
N TYR A 52 7.31 0.39 -6.18
CA TYR A 52 6.92 1.40 -7.16
C TYR A 52 7.70 2.71 -7.01
N LEU A 53 7.78 3.26 -5.79
CA LEU A 53 8.50 4.51 -5.54
C LEU A 53 9.99 4.39 -5.83
N ARG A 54 10.59 3.24 -5.51
CA ARG A 54 11.99 2.94 -5.81
C ARG A 54 12.23 2.90 -7.32
N GLY A 55 11.41 2.16 -8.06
CA GLY A 55 11.50 2.10 -9.53
C GLY A 55 11.34 3.48 -10.17
N MET A 56 10.41 4.30 -9.68
CA MET A 56 10.25 5.68 -10.16
C MET A 56 11.49 6.54 -9.92
N LYS A 57 12.17 6.35 -8.79
CA LYS A 57 13.42 7.05 -8.50
C LYS A 57 14.53 6.63 -9.48
N GLU A 58 14.71 5.34 -9.69
CA GLU A 58 15.71 4.79 -10.62
C GLU A 58 15.44 5.25 -12.07
N ILE A 59 14.18 5.32 -12.49
CA ILE A 59 13.78 5.85 -13.80
C ILE A 59 14.12 7.34 -13.92
N LYS A 60 13.92 8.13 -12.85
CA LYS A 60 14.24 9.55 -12.85
C LYS A 60 15.76 9.78 -12.93
N ASP A 61 16.51 9.05 -12.12
CA ASP A 61 17.97 9.14 -12.05
C ASP A 61 18.62 8.72 -13.38
N SER A 62 18.09 7.69 -14.04
CA SER A 62 18.58 7.24 -15.36
C SER A 62 18.27 8.20 -16.52
N LYS A 63 17.30 9.10 -16.37
CA LYS A 63 16.96 10.12 -17.37
C LYS A 63 17.76 11.42 -17.24
N GLY A 64 18.66 11.51 -16.26
CA GLY A 64 19.50 12.70 -16.06
C GLY A 64 18.70 13.93 -15.57
N GLU A 65 17.47 13.73 -15.09
CA GLU A 65 16.66 14.79 -14.48
C GLU A 65 17.07 14.96 -13.00
N SER A 66 18.29 15.46 -12.76
CA SER A 66 18.77 15.88 -11.43
C SER A 66 18.81 17.39 -11.32
#